data_AF-A0AAJ6DNL0-F1
#
_entry.id   AF-A0AAJ6DNL0-F1
#
_cell.length_a   1.000
_cell.length_b   1.000
_cell.length_c   1.000
_cell.angle_alpha   90.00
_cell.angle_beta   90.00
_cell.angle_gamma   90.00
#
_symmetry.space_group_name_H-M   'P 1'
#
loop_
_entity.id
_entity.type
_entity.pdbx_description
1 polymer ?
#
loop_
_entity_poly.entity_id
_entity_poly.type
_entity_poly.pdbx_seq_one_letter_code
_entity_poly.pdbx_strand_id
1 'polypeptide(L)'
;MRSGTKPAAAADTWWLPRGVVALRVRIFEKVNGDHTVTLPNATHGPEVFERVYAHPAVDGRSAGAGLSDLFWYWLAPGPEVHQEHLEPGERYEDVAAATRRMLVGGSADLAEAATRAFARVLDTVPDTRVSLVRLRDLVMPAWAEFCYELVFKEPCPPRARDLITGHAEDVISALKCTGLRHPRRRARLTAYLRDRVAAGDVPHALPATLSPAEQVHYLQGTMFNTAVVQLSEATAHVLLALARHPGVQRRAAEDSGDDDRYLAHVLDETMRLYPLFGIAHRITTGEVPLDEDTVLPAGSVVCFSYPGYHATGYDRPDTFDPDRWADLSAKDAHHIPFGMAANRPCPAWRLSPLVMRAAVREVLRRFRLDSTASHTRSIPHRAPCLLVPRGLPARPRRLEALRSFVRVRDGVEDVTRGVRQLVLGTAMVLHARHQRLATRYFAGQPAGGCPVAHRGDAQAGGAPTEHEPAAGPPPPRPGQEQPPAHCPASAHPTERRRD
;
A
#
# COMPACT_ATOMS: atom_id res chain seq x y z
N MET A 1 -9.61 -10.23 -58.11
CA MET A 1 -9.57 -11.66 -57.72
C MET A 1 -8.83 -11.77 -56.39
N ARG A 2 -9.48 -12.39 -55.39
CA ARG A 2 -8.98 -12.86 -54.07
C ARG A 2 -8.38 -11.81 -53.12
N SER A 3 -9.15 -11.24 -52.18
CA SER A 3 -9.74 -11.80 -50.94
C SER A 3 -8.72 -12.01 -49.80
N GLY A 4 -8.56 -10.97 -48.98
CA GLY A 4 -8.03 -11.06 -47.61
C GLY A 4 -9.17 -10.83 -46.63
N THR A 5 -9.77 -11.93 -46.16
CA THR A 5 -10.80 -11.94 -45.13
C THR A 5 -10.25 -11.40 -43.81
N LYS A 6 -10.78 -10.26 -43.34
CA LYS A 6 -10.68 -9.84 -41.94
C LYS A 6 -11.34 -10.93 -41.07
N PRO A 7 -10.66 -11.46 -40.03
CA PRO A 7 -11.34 -12.30 -39.07
C PRO A 7 -12.37 -11.45 -38.32
N ALA A 8 -13.61 -11.95 -38.31
CA ALA A 8 -14.78 -11.33 -37.74
C ALA A 8 -14.53 -10.95 -36.26
N ALA A 9 -14.76 -9.67 -35.97
CA ALA A 9 -14.96 -9.19 -34.61
C ALA A 9 -16.20 -9.91 -34.03
N ALA A 10 -15.96 -10.87 -33.14
CA ALA A 10 -17.02 -11.51 -32.38
C ALA A 10 -17.55 -10.51 -31.35
N ALA A 11 -18.61 -9.79 -31.73
CA ALA A 11 -19.62 -9.16 -30.87
C ALA A 11 -19.11 -8.57 -29.54
N ASP A 12 -18.47 -7.40 -29.64
CA ASP A 12 -18.27 -6.46 -28.53
C ASP A 12 -19.61 -5.79 -28.14
N THR A 13 -20.49 -6.51 -27.44
CA THR A 13 -21.68 -5.92 -26.80
C THR A 13 -21.51 -5.87 -25.29
N TRP A 14 -20.64 -4.98 -24.82
CA TRP A 14 -20.58 -4.57 -23.41
C TRP A 14 -20.25 -3.07 -23.32
N TRP A 15 -21.12 -2.21 -23.85
CA TRP A 15 -20.92 -0.75 -23.84
C TRP A 15 -21.03 -0.10 -22.45
N LEU A 16 -21.59 -0.80 -21.46
CA LEU A 16 -21.95 -0.26 -20.15
C LEU A 16 -20.79 -0.16 -19.14
N PRO A 17 -19.84 -1.12 -19.05
CA PRO A 17 -18.77 -1.09 -18.05
C PRO A 17 -17.80 0.08 -18.24
N ARG A 18 -17.40 0.39 -19.49
CA ARG A 18 -16.42 1.46 -19.76
C ARG A 18 -16.96 2.84 -19.39
N GLY A 19 -18.23 3.12 -19.69
CA GLY A 19 -18.88 4.39 -19.35
C GLY A 19 -19.02 4.61 -17.83
N VAL A 20 -19.34 3.57 -17.07
CA VAL A 20 -19.45 3.63 -15.60
C VAL A 20 -18.08 3.80 -14.95
N VAL A 21 -17.05 3.12 -15.47
CA VAL A 21 -15.66 3.29 -14.99
C VAL A 21 -15.14 4.70 -15.32
N ALA A 22 -15.41 5.23 -16.52
CA ALA A 22 -15.04 6.59 -16.89
C ALA A 22 -15.77 7.65 -16.03
N LEU A 23 -17.05 7.44 -15.72
CA LEU A 23 -17.81 8.30 -14.81
C LEU A 23 -17.21 8.26 -13.39
N ARG A 24 -16.79 7.09 -12.91
CA ARG A 24 -16.11 6.94 -11.61
C ARG A 24 -14.79 7.70 -11.56
N VAL A 25 -13.97 7.62 -12.62
CA VAL A 25 -12.70 8.37 -12.71
C VAL A 25 -12.96 9.87 -12.70
N ARG A 26 -13.91 10.36 -13.51
CA ARG A 26 -14.29 11.78 -13.54
C ARG A 26 -14.84 12.29 -12.21
N ILE A 27 -15.60 11.47 -11.49
CA ILE A 27 -16.06 11.83 -10.14
C ILE A 27 -14.86 11.97 -9.21
N PHE A 28 -13.89 11.04 -9.26
CA PHE A 28 -12.68 11.07 -8.44
C PHE A 28 -11.80 12.29 -8.74
N GLU A 29 -11.64 12.65 -10.01
CA GLU A 29 -10.95 13.89 -10.44
C GLU A 29 -11.66 15.14 -9.92
N LYS A 30 -13.00 15.18 -9.98
CA LYS A 30 -13.80 16.31 -9.46
C LYS A 30 -13.77 16.42 -7.93
N VAL A 31 -13.48 15.35 -7.19
CA VAL A 31 -13.29 15.40 -5.73
C VAL A 31 -12.00 16.14 -5.35
N ASN A 32 -11.02 16.22 -6.24
CA ASN A 32 -9.67 16.72 -5.92
C ASN A 32 -9.53 18.26 -5.98
N GLY A 33 -10.54 18.98 -6.48
CA GLY A 33 -10.53 20.45 -6.52
C GLY A 33 -9.47 21.06 -7.44
N ASP A 34 -9.41 22.39 -7.49
CA ASP A 34 -8.58 23.17 -8.44
C ASP A 34 -7.08 23.19 -8.11
N HIS A 35 -6.66 22.63 -6.97
CA HIS A 35 -5.26 22.59 -6.50
C HIS A 35 -4.57 21.23 -6.71
N THR A 36 -5.04 20.45 -7.69
CA THR A 36 -4.49 19.12 -7.97
C THR A 36 -3.85 19.06 -9.34
N VAL A 37 -2.59 18.59 -9.39
CA VAL A 37 -1.90 18.27 -10.64
C VAL A 37 -1.64 16.77 -10.74
N THR A 38 -1.82 16.18 -11.91
CA THR A 38 -1.43 14.79 -12.17
C THR A 38 -0.23 14.76 -13.12
N LEU A 39 0.79 13.98 -12.78
CA LEU A 39 2.03 13.80 -13.55
C LEU A 39 2.23 12.31 -13.88
N PRO A 40 2.84 11.95 -15.04
CA PRO A 40 3.07 12.85 -16.17
C PRO A 40 1.74 13.28 -16.81
N ASN A 41 1.76 14.35 -17.59
CA ASN A 41 0.60 14.84 -18.35
C ASN A 41 1.02 15.35 -19.74
N ALA A 42 0.08 15.95 -20.47
CA ALA A 42 0.32 16.42 -21.84
C ALA A 42 1.43 17.49 -21.95
N THR A 43 1.65 18.27 -20.89
CA THR A 43 2.63 19.37 -20.87
C THR A 43 3.93 18.97 -20.17
N HIS A 44 3.84 18.05 -19.20
CA HIS A 44 4.96 17.66 -18.34
C HIS A 44 5.29 16.18 -18.48
N GLY A 45 6.44 15.91 -19.08
CA GLY A 45 6.99 14.58 -19.35
C GLY A 45 7.57 13.86 -18.11
N PRO A 46 8.22 12.69 -18.33
CA PRO A 46 8.79 11.87 -17.26
C PRO A 46 9.90 12.59 -16.46
N GLU A 47 10.63 13.52 -17.06
CA GLU A 47 11.70 14.26 -16.37
C GLU A 47 11.15 15.20 -15.30
N VAL A 48 9.99 15.83 -15.57
CA VAL A 48 9.29 16.66 -14.59
C VAL A 48 8.69 15.78 -13.49
N PHE A 49 8.09 14.63 -13.87
CA PHE A 49 7.60 13.66 -12.90
C PHE A 49 8.68 13.27 -11.89
N GLU A 50 9.87 12.87 -12.37
CA GLU A 50 10.97 12.44 -11.52
C GLU A 50 11.46 13.57 -10.61
N ARG A 51 11.71 14.75 -11.19
CA ARG A 51 12.19 15.92 -10.44
C ARG A 51 11.22 16.32 -9.33
N VAL A 52 9.92 16.41 -9.64
CA VAL A 52 8.88 16.82 -8.68
C VAL A 52 8.67 15.74 -7.62
N TYR A 53 8.63 14.46 -8.01
CA TYR A 53 8.46 13.35 -7.04
C TYR A 53 9.65 13.27 -6.08
N ALA A 54 10.87 13.53 -6.54
CA ALA A 54 12.07 13.56 -5.70
C ALA A 54 12.23 14.86 -4.88
N HIS A 55 11.37 15.86 -5.09
CA HIS A 55 11.52 17.17 -4.43
C HIS A 55 11.22 17.07 -2.91
N PRO A 56 12.08 17.62 -2.03
CA PRO A 56 11.91 17.50 -0.57
C PRO A 56 10.58 18.04 -0.05
N ALA A 57 10.09 19.14 -0.66
CA ALA A 57 8.81 19.73 -0.29
C ALA A 57 7.57 18.94 -0.80
N VAL A 58 7.74 17.74 -1.36
CA VAL A 58 6.67 16.88 -1.89
C VAL A 58 6.57 15.60 -1.05
N ASP A 59 6.51 15.77 0.26
CA ASP A 59 6.63 14.68 1.25
C ASP A 59 5.40 14.54 2.18
N GLY A 60 4.50 15.53 2.17
CA GLY A 60 3.24 15.52 2.93
C GLY A 60 2.30 14.40 2.48
N ARG A 61 1.56 13.81 3.42
CA ARG A 61 0.80 12.57 3.19
C ARG A 61 -0.70 12.70 3.32
N SER A 62 -1.18 12.86 4.55
CA SER A 62 -2.59 12.72 4.90
C SER A 62 -3.20 14.05 5.33
N ALA A 63 -2.42 14.95 5.95
CA ALA A 63 -2.91 16.22 6.47
C ALA A 63 -3.34 17.18 5.35
N GLY A 64 -4.61 17.57 5.33
CA GLY A 64 -5.13 18.57 4.38
C GLY A 64 -5.62 18.02 3.03
N ALA A 65 -5.41 16.75 2.71
CA ALA A 65 -5.94 16.16 1.48
C ALA A 65 -7.36 15.57 1.67
N GLY A 66 -8.30 15.98 0.81
CA GLY A 66 -9.68 15.50 0.84
C GLY A 66 -9.85 14.00 0.57
N LEU A 67 -8.89 13.35 -0.10
CA LEU A 67 -8.87 11.90 -0.31
C LEU A 67 -8.43 11.11 0.92
N SER A 68 -7.73 11.73 1.87
CA SER A 68 -7.17 11.05 3.05
C SER A 68 -8.26 10.38 3.88
N ASP A 69 -9.41 11.04 4.05
CA ASP A 69 -10.54 10.48 4.79
C ASP A 69 -11.04 9.15 4.19
N LEU A 70 -11.01 9.02 2.86
CA LEU A 70 -11.45 7.80 2.18
C LEU A 70 -10.42 6.67 2.32
N PHE A 71 -9.13 6.96 2.16
CA PHE A 71 -8.08 5.96 2.39
C PHE A 71 -8.05 5.50 3.84
N TRP A 72 -8.13 6.44 4.77
CA TRP A 72 -8.21 6.13 6.20
C TRP A 72 -9.45 5.31 6.52
N TYR A 73 -10.61 5.63 5.93
CA TYR A 73 -11.83 4.84 6.09
C TYR A 73 -11.67 3.39 5.62
N TRP A 74 -11.03 3.16 4.47
CA TRP A 74 -10.80 1.79 3.98
C TRP A 74 -9.80 1.01 4.81
N LEU A 75 -8.79 1.68 5.39
CA LEU A 75 -7.71 1.05 6.13
C LEU A 75 -7.97 0.95 7.64
N ALA A 76 -8.94 1.70 8.17
CA ALA A 76 -9.23 1.76 9.60
C ALA A 76 -9.55 0.40 10.24
N PRO A 77 -9.07 0.13 11.46
CA PRO A 77 -8.23 1.01 12.29
C PRO A 77 -6.73 0.93 11.93
N GLY A 78 -5.97 1.94 12.34
CA GLY A 78 -4.51 2.00 12.16
C GLY A 78 -3.93 2.81 10.99
N PRO A 79 -4.66 3.49 10.07
CA PRO A 79 -4.01 4.33 9.07
C PRO A 79 -3.14 5.43 9.71
N GLU A 80 -3.49 5.93 10.89
CA GLU A 80 -2.77 6.96 11.64
C GLU A 80 -1.36 6.55 12.12
N VAL A 81 -1.02 5.26 12.07
CA VAL A 81 0.32 4.74 12.43
C VAL A 81 0.97 3.97 11.29
N HIS A 82 0.31 3.91 10.13
CA HIS A 82 0.84 3.22 8.97
C HIS A 82 1.89 4.10 8.29
N GLN A 83 3.05 3.51 7.96
CA GLN A 83 4.20 4.22 7.39
C GLN A 83 3.87 5.12 6.18
N GLU A 84 2.95 4.66 5.33
CA GLU A 84 2.50 5.40 4.13
C GLU A 84 1.63 6.64 4.42
N HIS A 85 1.07 6.73 5.62
CA HIS A 85 0.09 7.78 5.99
C HIS A 85 0.62 8.77 7.03
N LEU A 86 1.68 8.41 7.75
CA LEU A 86 2.36 9.30 8.70
C LEU A 86 2.98 10.50 7.98
N GLU A 87 2.86 11.69 8.58
CA GLU A 87 3.62 12.86 8.14
C GLU A 87 5.14 12.66 8.36
N PRO A 88 6.00 13.40 7.65
CA PRO A 88 7.44 13.37 7.89
C PRO A 88 7.77 13.69 9.36
N GLY A 89 8.75 12.99 9.94
CA GLY A 89 9.20 13.23 11.31
C GLY A 89 9.56 11.95 12.07
N GLU A 90 9.86 12.12 13.36
CA GLU A 90 10.38 11.06 14.25
C GLU A 90 9.50 9.78 14.25
N ARG A 91 8.17 9.94 14.34
CA ARG A 91 7.24 8.79 14.30
C ARG A 91 7.38 7.98 13.02
N TYR A 92 7.50 8.64 11.87
CA TYR A 92 7.70 7.96 10.58
C TYR A 92 9.05 7.23 10.55
N GLU A 93 10.12 7.89 11.01
CA GLU A 93 11.47 7.32 10.99
C GLU A 93 11.57 6.05 11.84
N ASP A 94 11.00 6.07 13.05
CA ASP A 94 10.96 4.95 13.97
C ASP A 94 10.13 3.78 13.40
N VAL A 95 8.91 4.06 12.90
CA VAL A 95 8.05 3.06 12.24
C VAL A 95 8.74 2.44 11.03
N ALA A 96 9.38 3.26 10.19
CA ALA A 96 10.09 2.78 9.01
C ALA A 96 11.33 1.95 9.39
N ALA A 97 12.05 2.33 10.46
CA ALA A 97 13.17 1.56 10.98
C ALA A 97 12.72 0.20 11.53
N ALA A 98 11.64 0.16 12.32
CA ALA A 98 11.06 -1.08 12.81
C ALA A 98 10.62 -2.01 11.67
N THR A 99 9.96 -1.45 10.65
CA THR A 99 9.54 -2.20 9.47
C THR A 99 10.75 -2.80 8.76
N ARG A 100 11.79 -2.01 8.49
CA ARG A 100 13.02 -2.52 7.86
C ARG A 100 13.65 -3.64 8.67
N ARG A 101 13.76 -3.52 10.00
CA ARG A 101 14.32 -4.59 10.87
C ARG A 101 13.57 -5.91 10.72
N MET A 102 12.23 -5.89 10.65
CA MET A 102 11.41 -7.10 10.48
C MET A 102 11.61 -7.79 9.13
N LEU A 103 11.99 -7.04 8.09
CA LEU A 103 12.16 -7.54 6.73
C LEU A 103 13.57 -8.07 6.45
N VAL A 104 14.53 -7.89 7.38
CA VAL A 104 15.88 -8.42 7.23
C VAL A 104 15.89 -9.95 7.43
N GLY A 105 16.60 -10.64 6.55
CA GLY A 105 16.87 -12.08 6.63
C GLY A 105 17.84 -12.53 5.54
N GLY A 106 18.38 -13.74 5.67
CA GLY A 106 19.17 -14.36 4.61
C GLY A 106 18.32 -14.65 3.38
N SER A 107 18.82 -14.35 2.18
CA SER A 107 18.04 -14.51 0.94
C SER A 107 17.55 -15.95 0.73
N ALA A 108 18.37 -16.94 1.07
CA ALA A 108 18.01 -18.36 0.99
C ALA A 108 16.85 -18.69 1.95
N ASP A 109 16.96 -18.30 3.21
CA ASP A 109 15.95 -18.57 4.25
C ASP A 109 14.60 -17.94 3.88
N LEU A 110 14.62 -16.71 3.36
CA LEU A 110 13.42 -15.99 2.95
C LEU A 110 12.74 -16.65 1.74
N ALA A 111 13.53 -17.06 0.73
CA ALA A 111 13.03 -17.78 -0.42
C ALA A 111 12.47 -19.16 -0.04
N GLU A 112 13.13 -19.86 0.88
CA GLU A 112 12.66 -21.15 1.39
C GLU A 112 11.38 -21.01 2.19
N ALA A 113 11.27 -20.00 3.07
CA ALA A 113 10.06 -19.71 3.82
C ALA A 113 8.86 -19.44 2.89
N ALA A 114 9.06 -18.64 1.84
CA ALA A 114 8.02 -18.39 0.84
C ALA A 114 7.64 -19.70 0.10
N THR A 115 8.63 -20.51 -0.29
CA THR A 115 8.41 -21.80 -0.97
C THR A 115 7.61 -22.76 -0.09
N ARG A 116 7.95 -22.89 1.20
CA ARG A 116 7.23 -23.74 2.16
C ARG A 116 5.78 -23.28 2.36
N ALA A 117 5.55 -21.98 2.52
CA ALA A 117 4.20 -21.43 2.67
C ALA A 117 3.35 -21.70 1.42
N PHE A 118 3.91 -21.52 0.22
CA PHE A 118 3.22 -21.82 -1.03
C PHE A 118 2.97 -23.32 -1.20
N ALA A 119 3.94 -24.17 -0.88
CA ALA A 119 3.80 -25.63 -0.95
C ALA A 119 2.59 -26.10 -0.13
N ARG A 120 2.45 -25.66 1.13
CA ARG A 120 1.32 -26.03 2.01
C ARG A 120 -0.04 -25.66 1.45
N VAL A 121 -0.14 -24.49 0.83
CA VAL A 121 -1.39 -24.05 0.19
C VAL A 121 -1.66 -24.86 -1.07
N LEU A 122 -0.64 -25.10 -1.90
CA LEU A 122 -0.78 -25.86 -3.13
C LEU A 122 -1.05 -27.34 -2.90
N ASP A 123 -0.67 -27.92 -1.75
CA ASP A 123 -1.03 -29.28 -1.33
C ASP A 123 -2.56 -29.46 -1.20
N THR A 124 -3.31 -28.38 -0.99
CA THR A 124 -4.78 -28.40 -0.95
C THR A 124 -5.43 -28.42 -2.34
N VAL A 125 -4.65 -28.15 -3.40
CA VAL A 125 -5.12 -28.14 -4.78
C VAL A 125 -4.94 -29.54 -5.37
N PRO A 126 -6.02 -30.19 -5.87
CA PRO A 126 -5.90 -31.52 -6.46
C PRO A 126 -4.95 -31.56 -7.65
N ASP A 127 -4.03 -32.52 -7.66
CA ASP A 127 -3.08 -32.81 -8.75
C ASP A 127 -3.65 -33.76 -9.82
N THR A 128 -4.82 -34.36 -9.56
CA THR A 128 -5.50 -35.31 -10.45
C THR A 128 -6.49 -34.66 -11.42
N ARG A 129 -6.79 -33.36 -11.27
CA ARG A 129 -7.79 -32.66 -12.10
C ARG A 129 -7.45 -31.18 -12.30
N VAL A 130 -7.99 -30.62 -13.38
CA VAL A 130 -7.96 -29.16 -13.61
C VAL A 130 -8.83 -28.48 -12.54
N SER A 131 -8.27 -27.46 -11.90
CA SER A 131 -8.94 -26.68 -10.86
C SER A 131 -9.16 -25.24 -11.34
N LEU A 132 -10.40 -24.74 -11.24
CA LEU A 132 -10.69 -23.33 -11.47
C LEU A 132 -10.57 -22.58 -10.14
N VAL A 133 -9.63 -21.66 -10.06
CA VAL A 133 -9.33 -20.86 -8.86
C VAL A 133 -9.39 -19.37 -9.18
N ARG A 134 -9.37 -18.55 -8.13
CA ARG A 134 -8.98 -17.13 -8.23
C ARG A 134 -7.58 -17.00 -7.67
N LEU A 135 -6.62 -16.56 -8.49
CA LEU A 135 -5.20 -16.62 -8.13
C LEU A 135 -4.90 -15.84 -6.85
N ARG A 136 -5.52 -14.68 -6.66
CA ARG A 136 -5.32 -13.89 -5.43
C ARG A 136 -5.82 -14.64 -4.19
N ASP A 137 -6.99 -15.27 -4.29
CA ASP A 137 -7.61 -15.97 -3.16
C ASP A 137 -6.82 -17.27 -2.84
N LEU A 138 -6.23 -17.89 -3.87
CA LEU A 138 -5.32 -19.02 -3.70
C LEU A 138 -4.05 -18.63 -2.94
N VAL A 139 -3.36 -17.54 -3.33
CA VAL A 139 -2.03 -17.24 -2.80
C VAL A 139 -2.04 -16.45 -1.49
N MET A 140 -3.14 -15.77 -1.15
CA MET A 140 -3.21 -14.91 0.03
C MET A 140 -2.94 -15.65 1.36
N PRO A 141 -3.46 -16.87 1.60
CA PRO A 141 -3.11 -17.63 2.79
C PRO A 141 -1.61 -17.93 2.90
N ALA A 142 -0.92 -18.20 1.79
CA ALA A 142 0.52 -18.45 1.79
C ALA A 142 1.30 -17.19 2.20
N TRP A 143 0.89 -16.02 1.68
CA TRP A 143 1.50 -14.75 2.09
C TRP A 143 1.17 -14.37 3.53
N ALA A 144 0.00 -14.74 4.04
CA ALA A 144 -0.33 -14.59 5.46
C ALA A 144 0.60 -15.42 6.35
N GLU A 145 0.85 -16.69 5.98
CA GLU A 145 1.79 -17.55 6.70
C GLU A 145 3.23 -17.01 6.64
N PHE A 146 3.69 -16.58 5.45
CA PHE A 146 5.02 -16.00 5.28
C PHE A 146 5.21 -14.73 6.13
N CYS A 147 4.26 -13.78 6.08
CA CYS A 147 4.35 -12.55 6.88
C CYS A 147 4.27 -12.85 8.39
N TYR A 148 3.54 -13.88 8.79
CA TYR A 148 3.51 -14.34 10.18
C TYR A 148 4.87 -14.86 10.63
N GLU A 149 5.51 -15.73 9.85
CA GLU A 149 6.86 -16.24 10.13
C GLU A 149 7.89 -15.09 10.18
N LEU A 150 7.75 -14.04 9.36
CA LEU A 150 8.59 -12.85 9.45
C LEU A 150 8.45 -12.12 10.78
N VAL A 151 7.22 -11.91 11.24
CA VAL A 151 6.90 -11.13 12.44
C VAL A 151 7.19 -11.90 13.71
N PHE A 152 6.76 -13.16 13.80
CA PHE A 152 6.83 -13.94 15.04
C PHE A 152 7.98 -14.94 15.10
N LYS A 153 8.68 -15.17 13.98
CA LYS A 153 9.78 -16.15 13.87
C LYS A 153 9.38 -17.57 14.29
N GLU A 154 8.12 -17.92 14.09
CA GLU A 154 7.56 -19.25 14.33
C GLU A 154 6.54 -19.63 13.24
N PRO A 155 6.26 -20.94 13.04
CA PRO A 155 5.28 -21.39 12.06
C PRO A 155 3.89 -20.80 12.32
N CYS A 156 3.20 -20.37 11.27
CA CYS A 156 1.88 -19.76 11.40
C CYS A 156 0.79 -20.78 11.80
N PRO A 157 0.11 -20.59 12.96
CA PRO A 157 -1.01 -21.45 13.33
C PRO A 157 -2.20 -21.25 12.36
N PRO A 158 -3.00 -22.29 12.05
CA PRO A 158 -4.14 -22.17 11.14
C PRO A 158 -5.13 -21.06 11.53
N ARG A 159 -5.41 -20.90 12.83
CA ARG A 159 -6.27 -19.81 13.33
C ARG A 159 -5.71 -18.43 13.03
N ALA A 160 -4.40 -18.23 13.14
CA ALA A 160 -3.77 -16.93 12.86
C ALA A 160 -3.83 -16.63 11.35
N ARG A 161 -3.52 -17.63 10.50
CA ARG A 161 -3.65 -17.54 9.05
C ARG A 161 -5.06 -17.11 8.63
N ASP A 162 -6.10 -17.71 9.20
CA ASP A 162 -7.49 -17.40 8.86
C ASP A 162 -7.88 -15.98 9.29
N LEU A 163 -7.39 -15.51 10.45
CA LEU A 163 -7.59 -14.14 10.91
C LEU A 163 -6.92 -13.12 9.99
N ILE A 164 -5.67 -13.37 9.61
CA ILE A 164 -4.88 -12.48 8.74
C ILE A 164 -5.48 -12.46 7.33
N THR A 165 -5.75 -13.63 6.75
CA THR A 165 -6.36 -13.75 5.41
C THR A 165 -7.73 -13.07 5.39
N GLY A 166 -8.57 -13.33 6.40
CA GLY A 166 -9.89 -12.72 6.48
C GLY A 166 -9.83 -11.20 6.62
N HIS A 167 -8.87 -10.67 7.39
CA HIS A 167 -8.62 -9.24 7.50
C HIS A 167 -8.19 -8.64 6.15
N ALA A 168 -7.13 -9.18 5.54
CA ALA A 168 -6.60 -8.72 4.26
C ALA A 168 -7.66 -8.75 3.15
N GLU A 169 -8.46 -9.82 3.07
CA GLU A 169 -9.55 -9.97 2.11
C GLU A 169 -10.63 -8.89 2.31
N ASP A 170 -10.98 -8.57 3.55
CA ASP A 170 -11.96 -7.52 3.87
C ASP A 170 -11.47 -6.15 3.41
N VAL A 171 -10.23 -5.80 3.75
CA VAL A 171 -9.65 -4.49 3.37
C VAL A 171 -9.59 -4.36 1.86
N ILE A 172 -9.02 -5.34 1.14
CA ILE A 172 -8.87 -5.22 -0.31
C ILE A 172 -10.21 -5.25 -1.04
N SER A 173 -11.21 -5.98 -0.53
CA SER A 173 -12.56 -5.99 -1.11
C SER A 173 -13.27 -4.65 -0.92
N ALA A 174 -13.11 -4.02 0.24
CA ALA A 174 -13.62 -2.66 0.49
C ALA A 174 -12.91 -1.63 -0.39
N LEU A 175 -11.58 -1.67 -0.47
CA LEU A 175 -10.77 -0.78 -1.29
C LEU A 175 -11.15 -0.88 -2.79
N LYS A 176 -11.38 -2.11 -3.28
CA LYS A 176 -11.83 -2.36 -4.65
C LYS A 176 -13.33 -2.14 -4.85
N CYS A 177 -14.07 -1.74 -3.82
CA CYS A 177 -15.52 -1.56 -3.83
C CYS A 177 -16.31 -2.83 -4.22
N THR A 178 -15.70 -4.01 -4.06
CA THR A 178 -16.35 -5.30 -4.29
C THR A 178 -16.97 -5.86 -3.02
N GLY A 179 -16.92 -5.14 -1.91
CA GLY A 179 -17.55 -5.45 -0.63
C GLY A 179 -17.60 -4.20 0.25
N LEU A 180 -18.42 -4.22 1.31
CA LEU A 180 -18.33 -3.23 2.38
C LEU A 180 -17.23 -3.64 3.36
N ARG A 181 -16.78 -2.69 4.20
CA ARG A 181 -15.89 -2.99 5.32
C ARG A 181 -16.63 -3.77 6.41
N HIS A 182 -15.94 -4.71 7.06
CA HIS A 182 -16.48 -5.47 8.19
C HIS A 182 -15.60 -5.25 9.44
N PRO A 183 -15.87 -4.19 10.25
CA PRO A 183 -15.03 -3.85 11.40
C PRO A 183 -14.90 -4.96 12.44
N ARG A 184 -15.96 -5.76 12.64
CA ARG A 184 -15.93 -6.93 13.53
C ARG A 184 -14.92 -7.98 13.07
N ARG A 185 -14.74 -8.15 11.76
CA ARG A 185 -13.73 -9.07 11.21
C ARG A 185 -12.32 -8.55 11.51
N ARG A 186 -12.10 -7.24 11.32
CA ARG A 186 -10.80 -6.61 11.60
C ARG A 186 -10.44 -6.66 13.08
N ALA A 187 -11.41 -6.39 13.95
CA ALA A 187 -11.25 -6.42 15.40
C ALA A 187 -10.80 -7.79 15.94
N ARG A 188 -11.13 -8.90 15.28
CA ARG A 188 -10.67 -10.24 15.68
C ARG A 188 -9.16 -10.39 15.52
N LEU A 189 -8.57 -9.86 14.44
CA LEU A 189 -7.12 -9.83 14.28
C LEU A 189 -6.49 -8.84 15.26
N THR A 190 -7.10 -7.67 15.47
CA THR A 190 -6.64 -6.70 16.47
C THR A 190 -6.54 -7.32 17.86
N ALA A 191 -7.56 -8.06 18.29
CA ALA A 191 -7.59 -8.72 19.60
C ALA A 191 -6.49 -9.78 19.70
N TYR A 192 -6.35 -10.64 18.67
CA TYR A 192 -5.28 -11.64 18.63
C TYR A 192 -3.88 -11.00 18.75
N LEU A 193 -3.63 -9.93 17.98
CA LEU A 193 -2.34 -9.23 18.02
C LEU A 193 -2.09 -8.51 19.34
N ARG A 194 -3.15 -7.98 19.98
CA ARG A 194 -3.04 -7.40 21.32
C ARG A 194 -2.56 -8.42 22.33
N ASP A 195 -3.14 -9.63 22.32
CA ASP A 195 -2.75 -10.70 23.23
C ASP A 195 -1.29 -11.10 23.01
N ARG A 196 -0.85 -11.21 21.74
CA ARG A 196 0.54 -11.53 21.38
C ARG A 196 1.54 -10.45 21.82
N VAL A 197 1.21 -9.17 21.61
CA VAL A 197 2.05 -8.05 22.04
C VAL A 197 2.13 -8.00 23.56
N ALA A 198 1.01 -8.18 24.27
CA ALA A 198 0.97 -8.19 25.72
C ALA A 198 1.76 -9.37 26.34
N ALA A 199 1.80 -10.51 25.64
CA ALA A 199 2.59 -11.68 26.05
C ALA A 199 4.10 -11.52 25.78
N GLY A 200 4.53 -10.51 25.01
CA GLY A 200 5.92 -10.35 24.60
C GLY A 200 6.34 -11.28 23.46
N ASP A 201 5.39 -11.83 22.71
CA ASP A 201 5.63 -12.83 21.66
C ASP A 201 6.26 -12.25 20.37
N VAL A 202 6.41 -10.93 20.28
CA VAL A 202 7.03 -10.27 19.12
C VAL A 202 8.54 -10.14 19.37
N PRO A 203 9.40 -10.91 18.69
CA PRO A 203 10.85 -10.90 18.94
C PRO A 203 11.55 -9.62 18.44
N HIS A 204 10.84 -8.77 17.72
CA HIS A 204 11.37 -7.53 17.16
C HIS A 204 11.06 -6.34 18.05
N ALA A 205 11.99 -5.39 18.16
CA ALA A 205 11.73 -4.09 18.76
C ALA A 205 10.67 -3.33 17.93
N LEU A 206 9.47 -3.21 18.49
CA LEU A 206 8.37 -2.40 17.96
C LEU A 206 8.69 -0.91 18.07
N PRO A 207 8.05 -0.04 17.25
CA PRO A 207 8.28 1.40 17.30
C PRO A 207 8.05 1.96 18.71
N ALA A 208 9.07 2.59 19.28
CA ALA A 208 9.02 3.17 20.63
C ALA A 208 8.15 4.42 20.71
N THR A 209 8.00 5.14 19.59
CA THR A 209 7.16 6.33 19.44
C THR A 209 5.65 6.00 19.41
N LEU A 210 5.28 4.71 19.39
CA LEU A 210 3.89 4.25 19.37
C LEU A 210 3.48 3.69 20.72
N SER A 211 2.28 4.04 21.18
CA SER A 211 1.66 3.38 22.33
C SER A 211 1.41 1.89 22.09
N PRO A 212 1.20 1.06 23.12
CA PRO A 212 0.95 -0.38 22.94
C PRO A 212 -0.24 -0.69 22.01
N ALA A 213 -1.31 0.12 22.06
CA ALA A 213 -2.46 -0.03 21.17
C ALA A 213 -2.11 0.32 19.72
N GLU A 214 -1.31 1.36 19.52
CA GLU A 214 -0.80 1.77 18.21
C GLU A 214 0.18 0.75 17.63
N GLN A 215 1.03 0.11 18.44
CA GLN A 215 1.91 -0.97 18.00
C GLN A 215 1.12 -2.17 17.44
N VAL A 216 -0.02 -2.50 18.07
CA VAL A 216 -0.95 -3.53 17.54
C VAL A 216 -1.51 -3.11 16.18
N HIS A 217 -1.92 -1.85 16.04
CA HIS A 217 -2.42 -1.31 14.76
C HIS A 217 -1.33 -1.23 13.68
N TYR A 218 -0.09 -0.93 14.06
CA TYR A 218 1.07 -0.98 13.18
C TYR A 218 1.31 -2.40 12.65
N LEU A 219 1.33 -3.43 13.51
CA LEU A 219 1.47 -4.82 13.06
C LEU A 219 0.31 -5.24 12.14
N GLN A 220 -0.93 -4.91 12.53
CA GLN A 220 -2.11 -5.22 11.73
C GLN A 220 -2.06 -4.56 10.35
N GLY A 221 -1.83 -3.25 10.31
CA GLY A 221 -1.87 -2.45 9.10
C GLY A 221 -0.68 -2.71 8.18
N THR A 222 0.53 -2.66 8.71
CA THR A 222 1.77 -2.76 7.92
C THR A 222 2.05 -4.21 7.52
N MET A 223 2.09 -5.13 8.49
CA MET A 223 2.57 -6.50 8.27
C MET A 223 1.46 -7.46 7.84
N PHE A 224 0.26 -7.35 8.44
CA PHE A 224 -0.82 -8.32 8.21
C PHE A 224 -1.91 -7.83 7.26
N ASN A 225 -1.81 -6.60 6.77
CA ASN A 225 -2.66 -6.07 5.74
C ASN A 225 -1.86 -5.65 4.51
N THR A 226 -1.05 -4.60 4.62
CA THR A 226 -0.34 -4.04 3.47
C THR A 226 0.61 -5.07 2.86
N ALA A 227 1.50 -5.70 3.63
CA ALA A 227 2.41 -6.71 3.07
C ALA A 227 1.65 -7.90 2.44
N VAL A 228 0.67 -8.47 3.15
CA VAL A 228 -0.12 -9.62 2.65
C VAL A 228 -0.89 -9.26 1.37
N VAL A 229 -1.59 -8.13 1.34
CA VAL A 229 -2.37 -7.70 0.17
C VAL A 229 -1.46 -7.40 -1.01
N GLN A 230 -0.37 -6.64 -0.81
CA GLN A 230 0.53 -6.24 -1.89
C GLN A 230 1.22 -7.46 -2.51
N LEU A 231 1.77 -8.37 -1.70
CA LEU A 231 2.38 -9.60 -2.19
C LEU A 231 1.36 -10.49 -2.90
N SER A 232 0.14 -10.60 -2.39
CA SER A 232 -0.93 -11.40 -3.02
C SER A 232 -1.37 -10.84 -4.37
N GLU A 233 -1.57 -9.53 -4.47
CA GLU A 233 -1.96 -8.86 -5.71
C GLU A 233 -0.83 -8.95 -6.74
N ALA A 234 0.42 -8.71 -6.33
CA ALA A 234 1.60 -8.81 -7.19
C ALA A 234 1.78 -10.23 -7.74
N THR A 235 1.73 -11.25 -6.88
CA THR A 235 1.84 -12.65 -7.32
C THR A 235 0.67 -13.02 -8.24
N ALA A 236 -0.56 -12.59 -7.93
CA ALA A 236 -1.71 -12.85 -8.79
C ALA A 236 -1.57 -12.21 -10.18
N HIS A 237 -1.02 -11.00 -10.27
CA HIS A 237 -0.71 -10.36 -11.55
C HIS A 237 0.32 -11.14 -12.35
N VAL A 238 1.42 -11.58 -11.72
CA VAL A 238 2.48 -12.34 -12.41
C VAL A 238 1.94 -13.67 -12.91
N LEU A 239 1.22 -14.41 -12.07
CA LEU A 239 0.59 -15.67 -12.44
C LEU A 239 -0.46 -15.49 -13.55
N LEU A 240 -1.21 -14.38 -13.55
CA LEU A 240 -2.18 -14.08 -14.61
C LEU A 240 -1.48 -13.73 -15.93
N ALA A 241 -0.39 -12.95 -15.90
CA ALA A 241 0.41 -12.68 -17.09
C ALA A 241 0.94 -14.00 -17.68
N LEU A 242 1.54 -14.85 -16.85
CA LEU A 242 2.00 -16.17 -17.27
C LEU A 242 0.85 -17.03 -17.86
N ALA A 243 -0.33 -17.02 -17.24
CA ALA A 243 -1.51 -17.74 -17.73
C ALA A 243 -2.02 -17.25 -19.10
N ARG A 244 -1.81 -15.96 -19.40
CA ARG A 244 -2.20 -15.30 -20.66
C ARG A 244 -1.15 -15.42 -21.76
N HIS A 245 0.09 -15.73 -21.41
CA HIS A 245 1.23 -15.79 -22.34
C HIS A 245 1.93 -17.17 -22.27
N PRO A 246 1.37 -18.22 -22.92
CA PRO A 246 1.89 -19.60 -22.80
C PRO A 246 3.36 -19.77 -23.23
N GLY A 247 3.82 -18.98 -24.20
CA GLY A 247 5.22 -18.99 -24.64
C GLY A 247 6.19 -18.49 -23.56
N VAL A 248 5.84 -17.38 -22.92
CA VAL A 248 6.57 -16.82 -21.77
C VAL A 248 6.54 -17.80 -20.60
N GLN A 249 5.37 -18.36 -20.29
CA GLN A 249 5.21 -19.32 -19.20
C GLN A 249 6.08 -20.55 -19.37
N ARG A 250 6.14 -21.12 -20.59
CA ARG A 250 7.00 -22.27 -20.87
C ARG A 250 8.46 -21.93 -20.64
N ARG A 251 8.95 -20.80 -21.18
CA ARG A 251 10.32 -20.33 -20.95
C ARG A 251 10.62 -20.10 -19.47
N ALA A 252 9.73 -19.44 -18.73
CA ALA A 252 9.89 -19.21 -17.30
C ALA A 252 9.87 -20.50 -16.45
N ALA A 253 9.17 -21.54 -16.90
CA ALA A 253 9.14 -22.84 -16.23
C ALA A 253 10.32 -23.74 -16.62
N GLU A 254 10.98 -23.48 -17.75
CA GLU A 254 12.18 -24.18 -18.23
C GLU A 254 13.48 -23.51 -17.73
N ASP A 255 13.45 -22.19 -17.50
CA ASP A 255 14.54 -21.41 -16.92
C ASP A 255 14.79 -21.85 -15.47
N SER A 256 15.59 -22.90 -15.37
CA SER A 256 16.06 -23.55 -14.13
C SER A 256 17.50 -23.14 -13.79
N GLY A 257 18.05 -22.15 -14.52
CA GLY A 257 19.40 -21.66 -14.26
C GLY A 257 19.49 -20.91 -12.93
N ASP A 258 20.69 -20.88 -12.34
CA ASP A 258 20.97 -20.33 -11.00
C ASP A 258 20.60 -18.84 -10.79
N ASP A 259 20.30 -18.08 -11.85
CA ASP A 259 20.10 -16.62 -11.78
C ASP A 259 18.62 -16.18 -11.81
N ASP A 260 17.66 -17.05 -12.14
CA ASP A 260 16.22 -16.72 -12.24
C ASP A 260 15.94 -15.46 -13.10
N ARG A 261 16.84 -15.15 -14.03
CA ARG A 261 16.89 -13.86 -14.70
C ARG A 261 15.66 -13.62 -15.56
N TYR A 262 15.21 -14.65 -16.29
CA TYR A 262 14.02 -14.49 -17.13
C TYR A 262 12.76 -14.29 -16.28
N LEU A 263 12.64 -14.98 -15.14
CA LEU A 263 11.51 -14.78 -14.23
C LEU A 263 11.54 -13.39 -13.59
N ALA A 264 12.72 -12.82 -13.34
CA ALA A 264 12.86 -11.42 -12.93
C ALA A 264 12.33 -10.48 -14.02
N HIS A 265 12.70 -10.68 -15.29
CA HIS A 265 12.17 -9.87 -16.40
C HIS A 265 10.64 -9.99 -16.55
N VAL A 266 10.08 -11.19 -16.32
CA VAL A 266 8.62 -11.39 -16.29
C VAL A 266 7.99 -10.59 -15.15
N LEU A 267 8.61 -10.57 -13.97
CA LEU A 267 8.17 -9.80 -12.82
C LEU A 267 8.15 -8.30 -13.16
N ASP A 268 9.26 -7.78 -13.69
CA ASP A 268 9.44 -6.36 -14.01
C ASP A 268 8.45 -5.92 -15.10
N GLU A 269 8.30 -6.71 -16.17
CA GLU A 269 7.31 -6.42 -17.22
C GLU A 269 5.87 -6.45 -16.67
N THR A 270 5.58 -7.37 -15.75
CA THR A 270 4.27 -7.43 -15.10
C THR A 270 4.04 -6.16 -14.27
N MET A 271 5.00 -5.74 -13.45
CA MET A 271 4.86 -4.58 -12.58
C MET A 271 4.90 -3.25 -13.37
N ARG A 272 5.49 -3.24 -14.57
CA ARG A 272 5.47 -2.11 -15.49
C ARG A 272 4.06 -1.86 -16.02
N LEU A 273 3.44 -2.91 -16.57
CA LEU A 273 2.09 -2.85 -17.13
C LEU A 273 0.99 -2.78 -16.06
N TYR A 274 1.21 -3.42 -14.92
CA TYR A 274 0.23 -3.55 -13.85
C TYR A 274 0.81 -3.13 -12.50
N PRO A 275 1.22 -1.85 -12.35
CA PRO A 275 1.73 -1.37 -11.07
C PRO A 275 0.65 -1.47 -9.99
N LEU A 276 1.04 -1.91 -8.80
CA LEU A 276 0.11 -2.12 -7.69
C LEU A 276 -0.52 -0.81 -7.23
N PHE A 277 0.25 0.28 -7.30
CA PHE A 277 -0.23 1.65 -7.17
C PHE A 277 -0.64 2.20 -8.53
N GLY A 278 -1.84 2.79 -8.61
CA GLY A 278 -2.27 3.52 -9.80
C GLY A 278 -1.78 4.97 -9.73
N ILE A 279 -2.18 5.67 -8.67
CA ILE A 279 -1.80 7.04 -8.40
C ILE A 279 -1.29 7.11 -6.96
N ALA A 280 -0.06 7.57 -6.78
CA ALA A 280 0.43 8.03 -5.50
C ALA A 280 0.15 9.53 -5.36
N HIS A 281 -0.27 10.01 -4.20
CA HIS A 281 -0.41 11.45 -3.98
C HIS A 281 0.60 11.93 -2.93
N ARG A 282 0.99 13.19 -3.06
CA ARG A 282 1.77 13.95 -2.08
C ARG A 282 1.15 15.32 -1.93
N ILE A 283 1.37 15.92 -0.77
CA ILE A 283 0.93 17.27 -0.48
C ILE A 283 2.19 18.12 -0.36
N THR A 284 2.22 19.25 -1.07
CA THR A 284 3.39 20.11 -1.02
C THR A 284 3.48 20.80 0.35
N THR A 285 4.66 20.76 0.97
CA THR A 285 4.95 21.44 2.25
C THR A 285 5.58 22.82 2.05
N GLY A 286 5.93 23.15 0.79
CA GLY A 286 6.48 24.42 0.36
C GLY A 286 6.19 24.65 -1.13
N GLU A 287 6.76 25.72 -1.70
CA GLU A 287 6.66 25.99 -3.13
C GLU A 287 7.47 24.98 -3.97
N VAL A 288 6.89 24.53 -5.09
CA VAL A 288 7.52 23.54 -5.97
C VAL A 288 7.39 23.95 -7.44
N PRO A 289 8.49 24.31 -8.12
CA PRO A 289 8.47 24.63 -9.54
C PRO A 289 8.13 23.42 -10.41
N LEU A 290 7.11 23.54 -11.27
CA LEU A 290 6.80 22.56 -12.32
C LEU A 290 7.57 22.84 -13.60
N ASP A 291 7.74 24.12 -13.94
CA ASP A 291 8.52 24.63 -15.05
C ASP A 291 8.99 26.06 -14.73
N GLU A 292 9.47 26.81 -15.73
CA GLU A 292 9.98 28.18 -15.55
C GLU A 292 8.88 29.18 -15.16
N ASP A 293 7.64 28.95 -15.58
CA ASP A 293 6.53 29.89 -15.43
C ASP A 293 5.49 29.43 -14.39
N THR A 294 5.58 28.19 -13.92
CA THR A 294 4.56 27.53 -13.10
C THR A 294 5.16 27.02 -11.78
N VAL A 295 4.63 27.50 -10.67
CA VAL A 295 5.00 27.08 -9.31
C VAL A 295 3.77 26.59 -8.55
N LEU A 296 3.87 25.41 -7.95
CA LEU A 296 2.85 24.91 -7.03
C LEU A 296 3.03 25.54 -5.65
N PRO A 297 2.00 26.16 -5.05
CA PRO A 297 2.07 26.64 -3.69
C PRO A 297 2.08 25.48 -2.68
N ALA A 298 2.46 25.74 -1.44
CA ALA A 298 2.27 24.81 -0.33
C ALA A 298 0.79 24.42 -0.17
N GLY A 299 0.52 23.17 0.19
CA GLY A 299 -0.82 22.59 0.31
C GLY A 299 -1.40 22.05 -1.01
N SER A 300 -0.68 22.16 -2.13
CA SER A 300 -1.09 21.58 -3.41
C SER A 300 -1.03 20.05 -3.37
N VAL A 301 -1.97 19.38 -4.04
CA VAL A 301 -1.97 17.92 -4.16
C VAL A 301 -1.34 17.51 -5.48
N VAL A 302 -0.21 16.80 -5.41
CA VAL A 302 0.48 16.26 -6.58
C VAL A 302 0.17 14.78 -6.68
N CYS A 303 -0.45 14.36 -7.79
CA CYS A 303 -0.78 12.99 -8.13
C CYS A 303 0.21 12.43 -9.13
N PHE A 304 0.87 11.34 -8.78
CA PHE A 304 1.86 10.64 -9.59
C PHE A 304 1.25 9.36 -10.17
N SER A 305 0.96 9.39 -11.47
CA SER A 305 0.45 8.27 -12.24
C SER A 305 1.57 7.30 -12.58
N TYR A 306 1.61 6.18 -11.87
CA TYR A 306 2.58 5.10 -12.11
C TYR A 306 2.39 4.47 -13.50
N PRO A 307 1.15 4.10 -13.93
CA PRO A 307 0.94 3.61 -15.29
C PRO A 307 1.34 4.62 -16.37
N GLY A 308 1.09 5.92 -16.13
CA GLY A 308 1.47 6.98 -17.06
C GLY A 308 2.98 7.05 -17.23
N TYR A 309 3.72 7.08 -16.12
CA TYR A 309 5.18 7.12 -16.13
C TYR A 309 5.81 5.83 -16.70
N HIS A 310 5.34 4.65 -16.27
CA HIS A 310 5.79 3.33 -16.76
C HIS A 310 5.52 3.05 -18.25
N ALA A 311 4.67 3.87 -18.89
CA ALA A 311 4.40 3.79 -20.33
C ALA A 311 5.31 4.70 -21.16
N THR A 312 6.05 5.62 -20.54
CA THR A 312 6.95 6.54 -21.25
C THR A 312 8.26 5.86 -21.66
N GLY A 313 8.80 6.22 -22.83
CA GLY A 313 10.09 5.68 -23.31
C GLY A 313 10.01 4.32 -24.02
N TYR A 314 8.81 3.84 -24.38
CA TYR A 314 8.61 2.54 -25.04
C TYR A 314 7.88 2.66 -26.38
N ASP A 315 8.34 1.95 -27.42
CA ASP A 315 7.67 1.90 -28.72
C ASP A 315 6.31 1.19 -28.69
N ARG A 316 6.24 0.11 -27.88
CA ARG A 316 5.04 -0.73 -27.72
C ARG A 316 4.67 -0.85 -26.23
N PRO A 317 4.25 0.25 -25.58
CA PRO A 317 4.10 0.31 -24.12
C PRO A 317 3.03 -0.64 -23.60
N ASP A 318 2.01 -0.96 -24.41
CA ASP A 318 0.90 -1.85 -24.02
C ASP A 318 1.18 -3.35 -24.26
N THR A 319 2.31 -3.68 -24.90
CA THR A 319 2.66 -5.08 -25.18
C THR A 319 3.39 -5.68 -23.98
N PHE A 320 2.92 -6.83 -23.49
CA PHE A 320 3.65 -7.63 -22.50
C PHE A 320 4.82 -8.36 -23.18
N ASP A 321 6.03 -7.85 -22.95
CA ASP A 321 7.26 -8.35 -23.58
C ASP A 321 8.42 -8.38 -22.55
N PRO A 322 8.63 -9.51 -21.86
CA PRO A 322 9.73 -9.65 -20.91
C PRO A 322 11.12 -9.57 -21.56
N ASP A 323 11.25 -9.80 -22.87
CA ASP A 323 12.57 -9.80 -23.51
C ASP A 323 13.17 -8.38 -23.59
N ARG A 324 12.33 -7.33 -23.48
CA ARG A 324 12.80 -5.93 -23.47
C ARG A 324 13.82 -5.65 -22.37
N TRP A 325 13.73 -6.35 -21.24
CA TRP A 325 14.58 -6.12 -20.07
C TRP A 325 16.01 -6.65 -20.26
N ALA A 326 16.28 -7.41 -21.33
CA ALA A 326 17.63 -7.85 -21.65
C ALA A 326 18.55 -6.69 -22.07
N ASP A 327 17.99 -5.68 -22.76
CA ASP A 327 18.77 -4.59 -23.37
C ASP A 327 18.42 -3.21 -22.81
N LEU A 328 17.37 -3.13 -21.96
CA LEU A 328 16.87 -1.86 -21.43
C LEU A 328 17.71 -1.37 -20.25
N SER A 329 18.24 -0.15 -20.36
CA SER A 329 18.94 0.48 -19.25
C SER A 329 17.97 0.87 -18.12
N ALA A 330 18.46 0.90 -16.88
CA ALA A 330 17.63 1.33 -15.74
C ALA A 330 17.10 2.77 -15.88
N LYS A 331 17.83 3.63 -16.60
CA LYS A 331 17.44 5.02 -16.85
C LYS A 331 16.27 5.10 -17.83
N ASP A 332 16.31 4.31 -18.89
CA ASP A 332 15.30 4.36 -19.96
C ASP A 332 14.07 3.50 -19.65
N ALA A 333 14.12 2.73 -18.56
CA ALA A 333 13.03 1.86 -18.15
C ALA A 333 11.84 2.60 -17.51
N HIS A 334 12.01 3.83 -17.02
CA HIS A 334 10.95 4.57 -16.29
C HIS A 334 10.12 3.66 -15.37
N HIS A 335 10.81 2.82 -14.59
CA HIS A 335 10.21 1.70 -13.87
C HIS A 335 10.40 1.86 -12.36
N ILE A 336 9.31 2.22 -11.67
CA ILE A 336 9.30 2.52 -10.24
C ILE A 336 8.28 1.66 -9.48
N PRO A 337 8.29 0.32 -9.63
CA PRO A 337 7.28 -0.56 -9.02
C PRO A 337 7.25 -0.46 -7.48
N PHE A 338 8.35 -0.01 -6.88
CA PHE A 338 8.55 0.18 -5.45
C PHE A 338 8.66 1.65 -5.04
N GLY A 339 8.26 2.58 -5.92
CA GLY A 339 8.46 4.02 -5.75
C GLY A 339 9.91 4.45 -5.99
N MET A 340 10.22 5.71 -5.69
CA MET A 340 11.55 6.27 -5.86
C MET A 340 12.32 6.33 -4.54
N ALA A 341 13.62 6.08 -4.60
CA ALA A 341 14.51 6.09 -3.43
C ALA A 341 14.47 7.43 -2.68
N ALA A 342 14.32 8.54 -3.40
CA ALA A 342 14.28 9.89 -2.83
C ALA A 342 13.02 10.19 -2.01
N ASN A 343 11.91 9.46 -2.21
CA ASN A 343 10.63 9.78 -1.59
C ASN A 343 9.91 8.52 -1.12
N ARG A 344 10.30 8.09 0.09
CA ARG A 344 9.70 6.99 0.86
C ARG A 344 9.58 5.70 0.03
N PRO A 345 10.71 5.11 -0.40
CA PRO A 345 10.67 3.87 -1.17
C PRO A 345 10.02 2.76 -0.34
N CYS A 346 9.40 1.80 -1.03
CA CYS A 346 8.82 0.63 -0.39
C CYS A 346 9.87 -0.05 0.50
N PRO A 347 9.59 -0.33 1.79
CA PRO A 347 10.56 -0.94 2.69
C PRO A 347 10.95 -2.38 2.27
N ALA A 348 10.12 -3.04 1.47
CA ALA A 348 10.30 -4.42 1.02
C ALA A 348 10.92 -4.54 -0.39
N TRP A 349 11.43 -3.45 -1.01
CA TRP A 349 11.89 -3.46 -2.40
C TRP A 349 12.96 -4.51 -2.74
N ARG A 350 13.79 -4.91 -1.76
CA ARG A 350 14.77 -6.01 -1.93
C ARG A 350 14.19 -7.39 -1.65
N LEU A 351 13.24 -7.46 -0.71
CA LEU A 351 12.61 -8.70 -0.27
C LEU A 351 11.61 -9.21 -1.31
N SER A 352 10.70 -8.35 -1.77
CA SER A 352 9.54 -8.74 -2.55
C SER A 352 9.90 -9.48 -3.85
N PRO A 353 10.81 -8.98 -4.72
CA PRO A 353 11.18 -9.70 -5.94
C PRO A 353 11.77 -11.08 -5.66
N LEU A 354 12.59 -11.21 -4.60
CA LEU A 354 13.21 -12.47 -4.20
C LEU A 354 12.15 -13.51 -3.83
N VAL A 355 11.28 -13.19 -2.87
CA VAL A 355 10.29 -14.16 -2.36
C VAL A 355 9.19 -14.44 -3.37
N MET A 356 8.84 -13.46 -4.22
CA MET A 356 7.87 -13.64 -5.29
C MET A 356 8.36 -14.61 -6.36
N ARG A 357 9.65 -14.57 -6.74
CA ARG A 357 10.23 -15.53 -7.70
C ARG A 357 10.15 -16.96 -7.15
N ALA A 358 10.53 -17.16 -5.88
CA ALA A 358 10.42 -18.45 -5.21
C ALA A 358 8.96 -18.97 -5.20
N ALA A 359 8.01 -18.11 -4.83
CA ALA A 359 6.58 -18.43 -4.82
C ALA A 359 6.04 -18.80 -6.21
N VAL A 360 6.34 -17.99 -7.24
CA VAL A 360 5.88 -18.24 -8.61
C VAL A 360 6.49 -19.53 -9.16
N ARG A 361 7.77 -19.79 -8.89
CA ARG A 361 8.43 -21.03 -9.30
C ARG A 361 7.77 -22.25 -8.68
N GLU A 362 7.40 -22.20 -7.41
CA GLU A 362 6.70 -23.31 -6.75
C GLU A 362 5.33 -23.60 -7.41
N VAL A 363 4.62 -22.55 -7.87
CA VAL A 363 3.38 -22.73 -8.66
C VAL A 363 3.69 -23.37 -10.02
N LEU A 364 4.65 -22.83 -10.77
CA LEU A 364 5.00 -23.31 -12.11
C LEU A 364 5.58 -24.73 -12.12
N ARG A 365 6.22 -25.15 -11.03
CA ARG A 365 6.72 -26.53 -10.84
C ARG A 365 5.58 -27.54 -10.85
N ARG A 366 4.45 -27.19 -10.25
CA ARG A 366 3.30 -28.10 -10.06
C ARG A 366 2.23 -27.95 -11.14
N PHE A 367 2.01 -26.75 -11.64
CA PHE A 367 0.87 -26.43 -12.51
C PHE A 367 1.29 -25.63 -13.75
N ARG A 368 0.64 -25.94 -14.86
CA ARG A 368 0.48 -25.03 -16.00
C ARG A 368 -0.76 -24.17 -15.75
N LEU A 369 -0.65 -22.88 -16.03
CA LEU A 369 -1.70 -21.89 -15.84
C LEU A 369 -2.37 -21.56 -17.17
N ASP A 370 -3.69 -21.36 -17.14
CA ASP A 370 -4.46 -20.98 -18.31
C ASP A 370 -5.61 -20.04 -17.91
N SER A 371 -5.70 -18.87 -18.54
CA SER A 371 -6.80 -17.94 -18.28
C SER A 371 -7.24 -17.20 -19.53
N THR A 372 -8.55 -17.02 -19.64
CA THR A 372 -9.19 -16.12 -20.62
C THR A 372 -9.57 -14.77 -20.04
N ALA A 373 -9.35 -14.56 -18.74
CA ALA A 373 -9.74 -13.36 -18.01
C ALA A 373 -9.00 -12.13 -18.54
N SER A 374 -9.67 -10.97 -18.47
CA SER A 374 -9.00 -9.70 -18.72
C SER A 374 -7.90 -9.46 -17.67
N HIS A 375 -6.80 -8.84 -18.08
CA HIS A 375 -5.73 -8.43 -17.17
C HIS A 375 -5.75 -6.91 -17.08
N THR A 376 -6.27 -6.41 -15.97
CA THR A 376 -6.33 -4.97 -15.69
C THR A 376 -5.54 -4.68 -14.43
N ARG A 377 -4.97 -3.48 -14.29
CA ARG A 377 -4.19 -3.10 -13.10
C ARG A 377 -4.94 -3.33 -11.77
N SER A 378 -6.26 -3.16 -11.75
CA SER A 378 -7.03 -3.32 -10.51
C SER A 378 -7.47 -4.76 -10.22
N ILE A 379 -7.36 -5.71 -11.16
CA ILE A 379 -7.86 -7.11 -11.10
C ILE A 379 -9.00 -7.35 -10.09
N PRO A 380 -10.17 -6.67 -10.19
CA PRO A 380 -11.18 -6.76 -9.16
C PRO A 380 -11.96 -8.09 -9.23
N HIS A 381 -11.79 -8.85 -10.31
CA HIS A 381 -12.19 -10.26 -10.44
C HIS A 381 -11.21 -11.24 -9.75
N ARG A 382 -10.10 -10.76 -9.18
CA ARG A 382 -9.15 -11.60 -8.41
C ARG A 382 -8.47 -12.69 -9.26
N ALA A 383 -8.34 -12.42 -10.56
CA ALA A 383 -7.65 -13.25 -11.55
C ALA A 383 -8.13 -14.73 -11.61
N PRO A 384 -9.32 -15.02 -12.18
CA PRO A 384 -9.76 -16.40 -12.35
C PRO A 384 -8.82 -17.13 -13.31
N CYS A 385 -8.42 -18.35 -12.95
CA CYS A 385 -7.40 -19.11 -13.65
C CYS A 385 -7.67 -20.62 -13.52
N LEU A 386 -7.40 -21.35 -14.59
CA LEU A 386 -7.35 -22.80 -14.59
C LEU A 386 -5.94 -23.24 -14.22
N LEU A 387 -5.83 -23.99 -13.13
CA LEU A 387 -4.62 -24.71 -12.75
C LEU A 387 -4.68 -26.10 -13.38
N VAL A 388 -3.73 -26.40 -14.25
CA VAL A 388 -3.60 -27.69 -14.92
C VAL A 388 -2.36 -28.40 -14.36
N PRO A 389 -2.50 -29.45 -13.54
CA PRO A 389 -1.36 -30.19 -13.00
C PRO A 389 -0.42 -30.64 -14.12
N ARG A 390 0.91 -30.52 -13.96
CA ARG A 390 1.86 -30.83 -15.05
C ARG A 390 1.83 -32.31 -15.46
N GLY A 391 1.53 -33.22 -14.53
CA GLY A 391 1.37 -34.65 -14.82
C GLY A 391 0.04 -35.00 -15.51
N LEU A 392 -0.91 -34.07 -15.62
CA LEU A 392 -2.21 -34.35 -16.19
C LEU A 392 -2.15 -34.39 -17.73
N PRO A 393 -2.65 -35.47 -18.39
CA PRO A 393 -2.64 -35.57 -19.84
C PRO A 393 -3.38 -34.41 -20.52
N ALA A 394 -2.84 -33.93 -21.64
CA ALA A 394 -3.48 -32.88 -22.42
C ALA A 394 -4.84 -33.38 -22.95
N ARG A 395 -5.93 -32.68 -22.58
CA ARG A 395 -7.28 -32.91 -23.12
C ARG A 395 -7.79 -31.62 -23.78
N PRO A 396 -7.37 -31.30 -25.02
CA PRO A 396 -7.59 -29.99 -25.64
C PRO A 396 -9.06 -29.56 -25.68
N ARG A 397 -9.97 -30.49 -26.05
CA ARG A 397 -11.41 -30.20 -26.12
C ARG A 397 -12.01 -29.82 -24.75
N ARG A 398 -11.60 -30.51 -23.69
CA ARG A 398 -12.05 -30.20 -22.32
C ARG A 398 -11.51 -28.85 -21.86
N LEU A 399 -10.23 -28.57 -22.15
CA LEU A 399 -9.62 -27.29 -21.82
C LEU A 399 -10.30 -26.13 -22.56
N GLU A 400 -10.64 -26.30 -23.84
CA GLU A 400 -11.34 -25.28 -24.62
C GLU A 400 -12.77 -25.01 -24.09
N ALA A 401 -13.48 -26.06 -23.68
CA ALA A 401 -14.78 -25.91 -23.01
C ALA A 401 -14.64 -25.14 -21.68
N LEU A 402 -13.61 -25.44 -20.87
CA LEU A 402 -13.34 -24.71 -19.62
C LEU A 402 -12.94 -23.24 -19.89
N ARG A 403 -12.13 -22.97 -20.91
CA ARG A 403 -11.78 -21.61 -21.33
C ARG A 403 -13.00 -20.80 -21.74
N SER A 404 -13.89 -21.42 -22.51
CA SER A 404 -15.16 -20.82 -22.93
C SER A 404 -16.04 -20.52 -21.72
N PHE A 405 -16.14 -21.45 -20.78
CA PHE A 405 -16.85 -21.24 -19.52
C PHE A 405 -16.26 -20.08 -18.70
N VAL A 406 -14.94 -20.02 -18.53
CA VAL A 406 -14.27 -18.91 -17.81
C VAL A 406 -14.53 -17.58 -18.49
N ARG A 407 -14.45 -17.52 -19.83
CA ARG A 407 -14.68 -16.28 -20.60
C ARG A 407 -16.10 -15.75 -20.41
N VAL A 408 -17.10 -16.63 -20.55
CA VAL A 408 -18.52 -16.27 -20.39
C VAL A 408 -18.79 -15.83 -18.95
N ARG A 409 -18.30 -16.60 -17.97
CA ARG A 409 -18.47 -16.29 -16.56
C ARG A 409 -17.85 -14.95 -16.18
N ASP A 410 -16.62 -14.67 -16.61
CA ASP A 410 -15.93 -13.41 -16.30
C ASP A 410 -16.68 -12.21 -16.91
N GLY A 411 -17.20 -12.33 -18.13
CA GLY A 411 -18.03 -11.29 -18.75
C GLY A 411 -19.30 -10.97 -17.95
N VAL A 412 -20.03 -12.00 -17.50
CA VAL A 412 -21.23 -11.81 -16.64
C VAL A 412 -20.87 -11.22 -15.28
N GLU A 413 -19.80 -11.72 -14.66
CA GLU A 413 -19.30 -11.20 -13.39
C GLU A 413 -18.79 -9.75 -13.52
N ASP A 414 -18.29 -9.32 -14.68
CA ASP A 414 -17.79 -7.96 -14.89
C ASP A 414 -18.90 -6.90 -14.82
N VAL A 415 -20.07 -7.14 -15.42
CA VAL A 415 -21.20 -6.19 -15.32
C VAL A 415 -21.75 -6.10 -13.91
N THR A 416 -22.00 -7.25 -13.27
CA THR A 416 -22.51 -7.26 -11.90
C THR A 416 -21.52 -6.60 -10.93
N ARG A 417 -20.22 -6.82 -11.14
CA ARG A 417 -19.13 -6.18 -10.41
C ARG A 417 -19.08 -4.67 -10.65
N GLY A 418 -19.23 -4.19 -11.87
CA GLY A 418 -19.26 -2.76 -12.18
C GLY A 418 -20.39 -2.02 -11.44
N VAL A 419 -21.60 -2.57 -11.45
CA VAL A 419 -22.75 -2.03 -10.70
C VAL A 419 -22.48 -2.05 -9.19
N ARG A 420 -21.97 -3.18 -8.67
CA ARG A 420 -21.62 -3.31 -7.25
C ARG A 420 -20.57 -2.29 -6.82
N GLN A 421 -19.53 -2.09 -7.63
CA GLN A 421 -18.48 -1.11 -7.35
C GLN A 421 -19.00 0.32 -7.32
N LEU A 422 -19.93 0.67 -8.22
CA LEU A 422 -20.57 1.97 -8.22
C LEU A 422 -21.39 2.20 -6.93
N VAL A 423 -22.27 1.26 -6.59
CA VAL A 423 -23.18 1.38 -5.43
C VAL A 423 -22.40 1.37 -4.11
N LEU A 424 -21.56 0.35 -3.90
CA LEU A 424 -20.81 0.20 -2.65
C LEU A 424 -19.74 1.29 -2.52
N GLY A 425 -19.09 1.66 -3.61
CA GLY A 425 -18.12 2.74 -3.64
C GLY A 425 -18.76 4.07 -3.23
N THR A 426 -19.92 4.42 -3.81
CA THR A 426 -20.66 5.63 -3.45
C THR A 426 -21.04 5.64 -1.98
N ALA A 427 -21.61 4.54 -1.47
CA ALA A 427 -21.99 4.43 -0.06
C ALA A 427 -20.78 4.61 0.88
N MET A 428 -19.64 4.00 0.57
CA MET A 428 -18.42 4.13 1.36
C MET A 428 -17.81 5.53 1.29
N VAL A 429 -17.84 6.20 0.13
CA VAL A 429 -17.39 7.59 -0.01
C VAL A 429 -18.22 8.53 0.86
N LEU A 430 -19.56 8.39 0.82
CA LEU A 430 -20.46 9.19 1.65
C LEU A 430 -20.21 8.94 3.14
N HIS A 431 -20.02 7.68 3.53
CA HIS A 431 -19.74 7.32 4.92
C HIS A 431 -18.37 7.83 5.39
N ALA A 432 -17.34 7.75 4.55
CA ALA A 432 -16.02 8.28 4.85
C ALA A 432 -16.07 9.80 5.07
N ARG A 433 -16.78 10.53 4.19
CA ARG A 433 -17.02 11.98 4.31
C ARG A 433 -17.82 12.37 5.55
N HIS A 434 -18.68 11.47 6.04
CA HIS A 434 -19.38 11.68 7.30
C HIS A 434 -18.46 11.47 8.51
N GLN A 435 -17.62 10.43 8.49
CA GLN A 435 -16.71 10.13 9.61
C GLN A 435 -15.53 11.09 9.71
N ARG A 436 -14.99 11.55 8.57
CA ARG A 436 -13.86 12.49 8.49
C ARG A 436 -12.66 12.05 9.33
N LEU A 437 -12.26 10.78 9.21
CA LEU A 437 -11.30 10.14 10.12
C LEU A 437 -9.94 10.86 10.14
N ALA A 438 -9.37 11.18 8.97
CA ALA A 438 -8.09 11.88 8.87
C ALA A 438 -8.25 13.33 9.33
N THR A 439 -9.28 14.01 8.83
CA THR A 439 -9.55 15.41 9.20
C THR A 439 -9.69 15.59 10.72
N ARG A 440 -10.44 14.70 11.39
CA ARG A 440 -10.62 14.74 12.85
C ARG A 440 -9.34 14.43 13.61
N TYR A 441 -8.53 13.50 13.10
CA TYR A 441 -7.25 13.16 13.71
C TYR A 441 -6.31 14.37 13.72
N PHE A 442 -6.12 15.03 12.57
CA PHE A 442 -5.23 16.18 12.46
C PHE A 442 -5.77 17.43 13.15
N ALA A 443 -7.11 17.62 13.22
CA ALA A 443 -7.68 18.71 14.02
C ALA A 443 -7.38 18.56 15.53
N GLY A 444 -7.18 17.33 16.01
CA GLY A 444 -6.82 17.05 17.41
C GLY A 444 -5.33 17.10 17.71
N GLN A 445 -4.47 17.27 16.70
CA GLN A 445 -3.01 17.35 16.82
C GLN A 445 -2.53 18.67 16.22
N PRO A 446 -2.47 19.78 16.99
CA PRO A 446 -1.97 21.04 16.46
C PRO A 446 -0.54 20.85 15.93
N ALA A 447 -0.24 21.48 14.79
CA ALA A 447 1.09 21.49 14.20
C ALA A 447 2.10 22.04 15.22
N GLY A 448 3.03 21.21 15.67
CA GLY A 448 4.16 21.62 16.52
C GLY A 448 4.16 21.14 17.97
N GLY A 449 3.26 20.24 18.40
CA GLY A 449 3.36 19.64 19.73
C GLY A 449 4.39 18.50 19.78
N CYS A 450 5.63 18.79 20.14
CA CYS A 450 6.59 17.76 20.56
C CYS A 450 5.99 16.95 21.73
N PRO A 451 5.94 15.60 21.68
CA PRO A 451 5.27 14.79 22.71
C PRO A 451 6.04 14.70 24.04
N VAL A 452 7.21 15.34 24.14
CA VAL A 452 8.00 15.40 25.37
C VAL A 452 7.81 16.77 26.01
N ALA A 453 7.07 16.84 27.11
CA ALA A 453 6.98 18.04 27.92
C ALA A 453 8.37 18.36 28.53
N HIS A 454 9.09 19.32 27.96
CA HIS A 454 10.20 19.92 28.65
C HIS A 454 9.64 20.76 29.81
N ARG A 455 10.02 20.40 31.05
CA ARG A 455 9.81 21.25 32.23
C ARG A 455 10.61 22.54 32.03
N GLY A 456 10.01 23.56 31.42
CA GLY A 456 10.66 24.84 31.18
C GLY A 456 9.70 25.97 30.83
N ASP A 457 8.66 25.71 30.03
CA ASP A 457 7.83 26.77 29.47
C ASP A 457 6.55 27.05 30.28
N ALA A 458 6.72 27.30 31.58
CA ALA A 458 5.67 27.83 32.45
C ALA A 458 6.03 29.24 32.92
N GLN A 459 6.36 30.15 31.99
CA GLN A 459 6.49 31.58 32.31
C GLN A 459 6.50 32.49 31.07
N ALA A 460 5.50 32.40 30.20
CA ALA A 460 5.17 33.51 29.28
C ALA A 460 3.78 33.30 28.68
N GLY A 461 2.77 33.97 29.22
CA GLY A 461 1.42 33.96 28.68
C GLY A 461 0.54 34.95 29.41
N GLY A 462 0.51 36.19 28.91
CA GLY A 462 -0.28 37.28 29.45
C GLY A 462 -1.78 36.98 29.45
N ALA A 463 -2.44 37.36 30.54
CA ALA A 463 -3.89 37.27 30.69
C ALA A 463 -4.60 38.42 29.93
N PRO A 464 -5.79 38.17 29.37
CA PRO A 464 -6.59 39.20 28.71
C PRO A 464 -7.37 40.04 29.74
N THR A 465 -7.43 41.35 29.48
CA THR A 465 -8.21 42.33 30.25
C THR A 465 -9.67 42.35 29.80
N GLU A 466 -10.60 42.12 30.72
CA GLU A 466 -11.99 42.54 30.62
C GLU A 466 -12.32 43.53 31.76
N HIS A 467 -12.98 44.62 31.39
CA HIS A 467 -13.43 45.71 32.25
C HIS A 467 -14.82 45.40 32.84
N GLU A 468 -14.95 45.48 34.17
CA GLU A 468 -16.20 45.94 34.81
C GLU A 468 -15.88 46.53 36.21
N PRO A 469 -16.50 47.64 36.65
CA PRO A 469 -16.07 48.38 37.83
C PRO A 469 -16.98 48.13 39.04
N ALA A 470 -16.43 47.82 40.22
CA ALA A 470 -17.17 47.98 41.47
C ALA A 470 -16.27 48.11 42.71
N ALA A 471 -16.56 49.18 43.46
CA ALA A 471 -16.47 49.35 44.91
C ALA A 471 -15.09 49.17 45.61
N GLY A 472 -14.56 50.30 46.11
CA GLY A 472 -13.36 50.35 46.94
C GLY A 472 -13.53 49.72 48.33
N PRO A 473 -12.43 49.29 48.96
CA PRO A 473 -12.45 48.64 50.27
C PRO A 473 -12.46 49.64 51.44
N PRO A 474 -13.04 49.28 52.60
CA PRO A 474 -13.01 50.10 53.81
C PRO A 474 -11.65 49.98 54.57
N PRO A 475 -11.33 50.91 55.49
CA PRO A 475 -10.00 51.09 56.07
C PRO A 475 -9.69 50.15 57.26
N PRO A 476 -8.40 50.05 57.69
CA PRO A 476 -7.90 48.98 58.53
C PRO A 476 -7.97 49.29 60.04
N ARG A 477 -7.78 48.24 60.87
CA ARG A 477 -7.51 48.35 62.31
C ARG A 477 -6.46 47.31 62.79
N PRO A 478 -5.75 47.58 63.91
CA PRO A 478 -4.29 47.44 63.97
C PRO A 478 -3.77 46.42 65.02
N GLY A 479 -2.46 46.12 64.94
CA GLY A 479 -1.64 45.41 65.95
C GLY A 479 -1.29 43.98 65.54
N GLN A 480 -0.06 43.44 65.64
CA GLN A 480 1.15 43.82 66.37
C GLN A 480 2.39 43.16 65.71
N GLU A 481 3.49 43.91 65.73
CA GLU A 481 4.89 43.53 65.99
C GLU A 481 5.64 42.52 65.07
N GLN A 482 6.56 43.08 64.28
CA GLN A 482 7.87 42.48 63.93
C GLN A 482 8.89 42.80 65.04
N PRO A 483 9.99 42.02 65.18
CA PRO A 483 11.29 42.49 64.65
C PRO A 483 12.26 41.33 64.29
N PRO A 484 13.56 41.58 63.96
CA PRO A 484 14.04 42.30 62.79
C PRO A 484 15.09 41.50 61.96
N ALA A 485 15.49 42.11 60.86
CA ALA A 485 16.47 41.64 59.88
C ALA A 485 17.90 41.45 60.41
N HIS A 486 18.62 40.52 59.79
CA HIS A 486 20.07 40.60 59.62
C HIS A 486 20.49 40.11 58.23
N CYS A 487 21.13 41.01 57.48
CA CYS A 487 22.07 40.72 56.40
C CYS A 487 23.44 41.18 56.90
N PRO A 488 24.53 40.47 56.60
CA PRO A 488 25.48 40.97 55.59
C PRO A 488 26.04 39.83 54.71
N ALA A 489 26.13 39.99 53.40
CA ALA A 489 27.21 40.61 52.62
C ALA A 489 28.39 39.66 52.28
N SER A 490 28.72 39.67 50.97
CA SER A 490 30.05 39.53 50.34
C SER A 490 30.80 38.19 50.39
N ALA A 491 31.04 37.59 49.21
CA ALA A 491 32.34 37.62 48.51
C ALA A 491 32.43 36.56 47.37
N HIS A 492 32.75 37.02 46.16
CA HIS A 492 33.44 36.27 45.08
C HIS A 492 34.91 35.95 45.50
N PRO A 493 35.79 35.26 44.71
CA PRO A 493 35.69 34.64 43.37
C PRO A 493 36.40 33.24 43.28
N THR A 494 36.72 32.81 42.05
CA THR A 494 37.83 31.90 41.62
C THR A 494 37.63 30.40 41.81
N GLU A 495 38.07 29.47 40.95
CA GLU A 495 38.60 29.38 39.58
C GLU A 495 38.92 27.88 39.38
N ARG A 496 39.06 27.40 38.12
CA ARG A 496 39.78 26.17 37.67
C ARG A 496 39.04 24.83 37.85
N ARG A 497 38.71 24.10 36.77
CA ARG A 497 39.50 23.33 35.77
C ARG A 497 39.78 21.89 36.21
N ARG A 498 39.48 20.97 35.26
CA ARG A 498 39.91 19.55 35.14
C ARG A 498 39.17 18.60 36.10
N ASP A 499 38.63 17.45 35.68
CA ASP A 499 38.87 16.60 34.50
C ASP A 499 37.58 16.21 33.76
#